data_AF-A1SVB2-F1
#
_entry.id   AF-A1SVB2-F1
#
_cell.length_a   1.000
_cell.length_b   1.000
_cell.length_c   1.000
_cell.angle_alpha   90.00
_cell.angle_beta   90.00
_cell.angle_gamma   90.00
#
_symmetry.space_group_name_H-M   'P 1'
#
loop_
_entity.id
_entity.type
_entity.pdbx_description
1 polymer ?
#
loop_
_entity_poly.entity_id
_entity_poly.type
_entity_poly.pdbx_seq_one_letter_code
_entity_poly.pdbx_strand_id
1 'polypeptide(L)' 'MKFVSKVLETGIHLVGKLRVDADLQWMYEGQYNGIGRPRRFDGKVNFEDLARFDYVGVLNEKIAVLYLSGLFKDP' A
#
# COMPACT_ATOMS: atom_id res chain seq x y z
N MET A 1 -8.36 -12.02 -3.44
CA MET A 1 -8.00 -12.31 -2.03
C MET A 1 -9.29 -12.43 -1.22
N LYS A 2 -9.83 -13.64 -0.99
CA LYS A 2 -11.14 -13.77 -0.30
C LYS A 2 -11.05 -13.58 1.22
N PHE A 3 -9.92 -13.96 1.84
CA PHE A 3 -9.72 -13.85 3.30
C PHE A 3 -9.57 -12.40 3.77
N VAL A 4 -8.63 -11.64 3.18
CA VAL A 4 -8.36 -10.25 3.57
C VAL A 4 -9.63 -9.40 3.47
N SER A 5 -10.36 -9.50 2.37
CA SER A 5 -11.62 -8.78 2.18
C SER A 5 -12.64 -9.13 3.26
N LYS A 6 -12.79 -10.41 3.61
CA LYS A 6 -13.74 -10.84 4.65
C LYS A 6 -13.36 -10.36 6.04
N VAL A 7 -12.07 -10.29 6.38
CA VAL A 7 -11.62 -9.70 7.66
C VAL A 7 -11.96 -8.21 7.70
N LEU A 8 -11.64 -7.47 6.64
CA LEU A 8 -11.91 -6.03 6.58
C LEU A 8 -13.42 -5.71 6.62
N GLU A 9 -14.26 -6.54 5.99
CA GLU A 9 -15.73 -6.42 6.06
C GLU A 9 -16.29 -6.52 7.48
N THR A 10 -15.55 -7.11 8.44
CA THR A 10 -15.96 -7.18 9.85
C THR A 10 -15.55 -5.94 10.67
N GLY A 11 -14.90 -4.95 10.05
CA GLY A 11 -14.37 -3.77 10.73
C GLY A 11 -13.09 -4.03 11.54
N ILE A 12 -12.46 -5.19 11.33
CA ILE A 12 -11.20 -5.55 12.00
C ILE A 12 -10.01 -5.17 11.12
N HIS A 13 -9.00 -4.57 11.72
CA HIS A 13 -7.72 -4.30 11.05
C HIS A 13 -6.89 -5.59 10.95
N LEU A 14 -6.45 -5.94 9.74
CA LEU A 14 -5.53 -7.05 9.52
C LEU A 14 -4.09 -6.57 9.68
N VAL A 15 -3.42 -7.02 10.74
CA VAL A 15 -1.97 -6.80 10.94
C VAL A 15 -1.24 -8.11 10.69
N GLY A 16 -0.30 -8.11 9.75
CA GLY A 16 0.45 -9.30 9.38
C GLY A 16 1.78 -8.98 8.72
N LYS A 17 2.66 -9.98 8.68
CA LYS A 17 3.94 -9.88 7.99
C LYS A 17 3.75 -10.22 6.51
N LEU A 18 4.24 -9.36 5.63
CA LEU A 18 4.31 -9.64 4.20
C LEU A 18 5.34 -10.74 3.91
N ARG A 19 5.14 -11.47 2.81
CA ARG A 19 6.14 -12.41 2.33
C ARG A 19 7.44 -11.66 2.01
N VAL A 20 8.57 -12.33 2.21
CA VAL A 20 9.90 -11.78 1.89
C VAL A 20 10.07 -11.47 0.40
N ASP A 21 9.32 -12.16 -0.46
CA ASP A 21 9.34 -12.03 -1.93
C ASP A 21 8.11 -11.30 -2.48
N ALA A 22 7.40 -10.52 -1.65
CA ALA A 22 6.25 -9.75 -2.11
C ALA A 22 6.67 -8.65 -3.10
N ASP A 23 6.09 -8.64 -4.29
CA ASP A 23 6.30 -7.58 -5.28
C ASP A 23 5.35 -6.41 -5.03
N LEU A 24 5.78 -5.45 -4.19
CA LEU A 24 4.97 -4.28 -3.84
C LEU A 24 4.94 -3.26 -4.98
N GLN A 25 3.73 -2.78 -5.30
CA GLN A 25 3.50 -1.79 -6.35
C GLN A 25 2.60 -0.66 -5.83
N TRP A 26 2.89 0.56 -6.28
CA TRP A 26 2.04 1.71 -6.03
C TRP A 26 0.74 1.59 -6.82
N MET A 27 -0.39 1.96 -6.23
CA MET A 27 -1.63 2.10 -6.98
C MET A 27 -1.54 3.33 -7.88
N TYR A 28 -2.05 3.24 -9.11
CA TYR A 28 -2.14 4.40 -9.98
C TYR A 28 -3.36 5.24 -9.60
N GLU A 29 -3.13 6.48 -9.15
CA GLU A 29 -4.17 7.43 -8.75
C GLU A 29 -4.42 8.53 -9.78
N GLY A 30 -3.67 8.54 -10.88
CA GLY A 30 -3.82 9.51 -11.95
C GLY A 30 -5.11 9.32 -12.77
N GLN A 31 -5.45 10.33 -13.57
CA GLN A 31 -6.61 10.27 -14.44
C GLN A 31 -6.41 9.23 -15.57
N TYR A 32 -7.48 8.52 -15.91
CA TYR A 32 -7.52 7.66 -17.08
C TYR A 32 -7.83 8.48 -18.34
N ASN A 33 -6.95 8.40 -19.34
CA ASN A 33 -7.05 9.20 -20.57
C ASN A 33 -8.08 8.65 -21.58
N GLY A 34 -8.88 7.64 -21.23
CA GLY A 34 -9.90 7.08 -22.12
C GLY A 34 -9.39 6.07 -23.16
N ILE A 35 -8.07 5.86 -23.26
CA ILE A 35 -7.45 5.00 -24.28
C ILE A 35 -6.89 3.72 -23.65
N GLY A 36 -7.32 2.56 -24.16
CA GLY A 36 -6.76 1.25 -23.81
C GLY A 36 -7.26 0.70 -22.47
N ARG A 37 -6.43 -0.12 -21.81
CA ARG A 37 -6.76 -0.62 -20.47
C ARG A 37 -6.31 0.42 -19.44
N PRO A 38 -7.16 0.82 -18.47
CA PRO A 38 -6.74 1.71 -17.40
C PRO A 38 -5.49 1.21 -16.69
N ARG A 39 -4.54 2.11 -16.46
CA ARG A 39 -3.33 1.81 -15.69
C ARG A 39 -3.75 1.54 -14.25
N ARG A 40 -3.35 0.39 -13.72
CA ARG A 40 -3.67 -0.03 -12.35
C ARG A 40 -2.58 0.32 -11.36
N PHE A 41 -1.32 0.28 -11.79
CA PHE A 41 -0.17 0.43 -10.91
C PHE A 41 0.78 1.51 -11.42
N ASP A 42 1.35 2.25 -10.48
CA ASP A 42 2.32 3.30 -10.70
C ASP A 42 3.76 2.85 -10.39
N GLY A 43 4.08 1.62 -10.80
CA GLY A 43 5.41 1.04 -10.67
C GLY A 43 5.66 0.37 -9.32
N LYS A 44 6.87 -0.16 -9.16
CA LYS A 44 7.31 -0.88 -7.96
C LYS A 44 7.66 0.08 -6.84
N VAL A 45 7.51 -0.39 -5.61
CA VAL A 45 8.01 0.30 -4.42
C VAL A 45 9.54 0.24 -4.42
N ASN A 46 10.18 1.40 -4.26
CA ASN A 46 11.61 1.51 -4.02
C ASN A 46 11.83 1.73 -2.52
N PHE A 47 12.57 0.84 -1.87
CA PHE A 47 12.90 0.98 -0.44
C PHE A 47 14.16 1.81 -0.18
N GLU A 48 14.92 2.14 -1.22
CA GLU A 48 16.08 3.04 -1.15
C GLU A 48 15.65 4.51 -1.23
N ASP A 49 14.48 4.78 -1.82
CA ASP A 49 13.88 6.11 -1.90
C ASP A 49 12.51 6.11 -1.21
N LEU A 50 12.51 6.64 0.00
CA LEU A 50 11.33 6.69 0.86
C LEU A 50 10.49 7.96 0.66
N ALA A 51 10.82 8.82 -0.32
CA ALA A 51 10.16 10.11 -0.49
C ALA A 51 8.66 10.02 -0.83
N ARG A 52 8.22 8.88 -1.39
CA ARG A 52 6.80 8.62 -1.70
C ARG A 52 5.99 8.10 -0.50
N PHE A 53 6.64 7.76 0.61
CA PHE A 53 5.94 7.28 1.80
C PHE A 53 5.55 8.44 2.70
N ASP A 54 4.39 8.31 3.31
CA ASP A 54 3.94 9.25 4.34
C ASP A 54 4.59 8.87 5.67
N TYR A 55 5.34 9.80 6.28
CA TYR A 55 5.89 9.58 7.61
C TYR A 55 4.80 9.71 8.66
N VAL A 56 4.56 8.63 9.42
CA VAL A 56 3.51 8.59 10.44
C VAL A 56 4.08 8.90 11.83
N GLY A 57 5.29 8.43 12.13
CA GLY A 57 5.92 8.64 13.42
C GLY A 57 6.98 7.60 13.77
N VAL A 58 7.32 7.53 15.05
CA VAL A 58 8.30 6.60 15.62
C VAL A 58 7.57 5.66 16.58
N LEU A 59 7.71 4.34 16.38
CA LEU A 59 7.16 3.35 17.31
C LEU A 59 8.06 3.20 18.55
N ASN A 60 9.37 3.20 18.34
CA ASN A 60 10.41 3.28 19.37
C ASN A 60 11.69 3.86 18.75
N GLU A 61 12.70 4.16 19.56
CA GLU A 61 13.95 4.83 19.15
C GLU A 61 14.61 4.29 17.86
N LYS A 62 14.34 3.04 17.47
CA LYS A 62 14.95 2.37 16.32
C LYS A 62 13.98 2.07 15.17
N ILE A 63 12.68 2.32 15.34
CA ILE A 63 11.66 1.91 14.38
C ILE A 63 10.78 3.11 14.02
N ALA A 64 10.96 3.62 12.79
CA ALA A 64 10.04 4.55 12.16
C ALA A 64 8.86 3.81 11.50
N VAL A 65 7.69 4.45 11.50
CA VAL A 65 6.48 3.98 10.85
C VAL A 65 6.22 4.85 9.62
N LEU A 66 6.19 4.19 8.47
CA LEU A 66 5.91 4.80 7.17
C LEU A 66 4.63 4.19 6.60
N TYR A 67 3.81 5.02 5.96
CA TYR A 67 2.55 4.62 5.35
C TYR A 67 2.65 4.67 3.83
N LEU A 68 2.12 3.65 3.18
CA LEU A 68 2.01 3.54 1.74
C LEU A 68 0.58 3.92 1.33
N SER A 69 0.38 5.18 0.97
CA SER A 69 -0.90 5.70 0.50
C SER A 69 -1.33 4.99 -0.81
N GLY A 70 -2.61 4.59 -0.87
CA GLY A 70 -3.23 4.04 -2.09
C GLY A 70 -3.28 2.51 -2.23
N LEU A 71 -2.63 1.72 -1.36
CA LEU A 71 -2.76 0.25 -1.38
C LEU A 71 -4.08 -0.24 -0.78
N PHE A 72 -4.58 0.47 0.23
CA PHE A 72 -5.86 0.22 0.87
C PHE A 72 -6.53 1.59 1.05
N LYS A 73 -7.62 1.84 0.32
CA LYS A 73 -8.52 2.93 0.72
C LYS A 73 -9.26 2.43 1.94
N ASP A 74 -9.18 3.16 3.05
CA ASP A 74 -10.12 2.93 4.15
C ASP A 74 -11.55 2.99 3.58
N PRO A 75 -12.43 2.05 3.97
CA PRO A 75 -13.83 2.06 3.56
C PRO A 75 -14.58 3.31 4.03
#